data_AF-A0A7W9IBJ5-F1
#
_entry.id   AF-A0A7W9IBJ5-F1
#
_cell.length_a   1.000
_cell.length_b   1.000
_cell.length_c   1.000
_cell.angle_alpha   90.00
_cell.angle_beta   90.00
_cell.angle_gamma   90.00
#
_symmetry.space_group_name_H-M   'P 1'
#
loop_
_entity.id
_entity.type
_entity.pdbx_description
1 polymer ?
#
loop_
_entity_poly.entity_id
_entity_poly.type
_entity_poly.pdbx_seq_one_letter_code
_entity_poly.pdbx_strand_id
1 'polypeptide(L)'
;MSEMLVYCFVVVLLTGAFLVLFYTPSDRVIYDGSYEPLRGVEMSAAYIAELTTRFEVRGGLLIQQLHQWSSLVFLAGIVLRAVPTRAFRQLLPGLVLLGTGVLTMVTGHALTGGLAVGENPAGVPIPWLYGIHLLLGLTTAAALVIVWRQTRTRWPKRGYFIMVCLGLTLAAVVVPFI
;
A
#
# COMPACT_ATOMS: atom_id res chain seq x y z
N MET A 1 5.08 2.67 19.63
CA MET A 1 4.80 3.26 18.30
C MET A 1 5.51 2.51 17.17
N SER A 2 6.82 2.21 17.26
CA SER A 2 7.56 1.53 16.18
C SER A 2 7.08 0.10 15.90
N GLU A 3 6.64 -0.65 16.91
CA GLU A 3 6.10 -2.02 16.72
C GLU A 3 4.81 -2.02 15.89
N MET A 4 3.92 -1.05 16.12
CA MET A 4 2.71 -0.86 15.31
C MET A 4 3.03 -0.66 13.83
N LEU A 5 4.04 0.15 13.52
CA LEU A 5 4.47 0.37 12.13
C LEU A 5 4.93 -0.93 11.48
N VAL A 6 5.64 -1.78 12.22
CA VAL A 6 6.04 -3.12 11.74
C VAL A 6 4.82 -3.98 11.47
N TYR A 7 3.83 -4.03 12.38
CA TYR A 7 2.63 -4.83 12.17
C TYR A 7 1.78 -4.34 10.99
N CYS A 8 1.53 -3.04 10.88
CA CYS A 8 0.81 -2.46 9.74
C CYS A 8 1.54 -2.77 8.43
N PHE A 9 2.87 -2.62 8.41
CA PHE A 9 3.66 -2.91 7.22
C PHE A 9 3.69 -4.40 6.86
N VAL A 10 3.66 -5.30 7.85
CA VAL A 10 3.50 -6.74 7.61
C VAL A 10 2.16 -7.03 6.93
N VAL A 11 1.07 -6.39 7.36
CA VAL A 11 -0.23 -6.52 6.69
C VAL A 11 -0.15 -6.01 5.25
N VAL A 12 0.48 -4.85 5.02
CA VAL A 12 0.72 -4.30 3.67
C VAL A 12 1.51 -5.28 2.81
N LEU A 13 2.59 -5.88 3.32
CA LEU A 13 3.41 -6.84 2.58
C LEU A 13 2.63 -8.12 2.23
N LEU A 14 1.89 -8.69 3.19
CA LEU A 14 1.15 -9.93 2.97
C LEU A 14 0.00 -9.72 1.98
N THR A 15 -0.75 -8.63 2.14
CA THR A 15 -1.82 -8.28 1.20
C THR A 15 -1.27 -7.91 -0.17
N GLY A 16 -0.14 -7.19 -0.23
CA GLY A 16 0.53 -6.86 -1.49
C GLY A 16 1.04 -8.10 -2.22
N ALA A 17 1.67 -9.03 -1.50
CA ALA A 17 2.12 -10.31 -2.06
C ALA A 17 0.96 -11.12 -2.63
N PHE A 18 -0.22 -11.09 -2.01
CA PHE A 18 -1.42 -11.69 -2.58
C PHE A 18 -1.85 -11.00 -3.88
N LEU A 19 -1.90 -9.66 -3.90
CA LEU A 19 -2.32 -8.90 -5.09
C LEU A 19 -1.38 -9.11 -6.28
N VAL A 20 -0.07 -9.25 -6.03
CA VAL A 20 0.95 -9.58 -7.04
C VAL A 20 0.59 -10.85 -7.82
N LEU A 21 -0.03 -11.85 -7.18
CA LEU A 21 -0.38 -13.12 -7.85
C LEU A 21 -1.47 -12.98 -8.90
N PHE A 22 -2.29 -11.92 -8.83
CA PHE A 22 -3.42 -11.69 -9.72
C PHE A 22 -3.22 -10.47 -10.62
N TYR A 23 -2.09 -9.76 -10.52
CA TYR A 23 -1.84 -8.53 -11.25
C TYR A 23 -1.07 -8.77 -12.56
N THR A 24 -1.60 -8.26 -13.67
CA THR A 24 -0.95 -8.34 -14.98
C THR A 24 -0.51 -6.96 -15.46
N PRO A 25 0.78 -6.61 -15.37
CA PRO A 25 1.25 -5.28 -15.74
C PRO A 25 1.40 -5.16 -17.27
N SER A 26 0.33 -4.80 -17.99
CA SER A 26 0.37 -4.56 -19.45
C SER A 26 -0.60 -3.44 -19.87
N ASP A 27 -0.27 -2.74 -20.96
CA ASP A 27 -0.77 -1.38 -21.26
C ASP A 27 -2.06 -1.30 -22.10
N ARG A 28 -2.34 -2.20 -23.05
CA ARG A 28 -3.50 -2.05 -23.95
C ARG A 28 -4.16 -3.38 -24.34
N VAL A 29 -5.43 -3.54 -23.98
CA VAL A 29 -6.30 -4.68 -24.30
C VAL A 29 -7.76 -4.19 -24.39
N ILE A 30 -8.60 -4.84 -25.21
CA ILE A 30 -10.06 -4.60 -25.24
C ILE A 30 -10.71 -5.41 -24.11
N TYR A 31 -11.50 -4.76 -23.25
CA TYR A 31 -12.15 -5.45 -22.14
C TYR A 31 -13.32 -6.33 -22.57
N ASP A 32 -13.32 -7.59 -22.12
CA ASP A 32 -14.37 -8.58 -22.33
C ASP A 32 -14.73 -9.34 -21.03
N GLY A 33 -14.60 -8.66 -19.89
CA GLY A 33 -14.78 -9.28 -18.57
C GLY A 33 -16.23 -9.30 -18.05
N SER A 34 -16.37 -9.71 -16.80
CA SER A 34 -17.65 -9.85 -16.11
C SER A 34 -18.35 -8.53 -15.75
N TYR A 35 -17.63 -7.41 -15.71
CA TYR A 35 -18.19 -6.10 -15.39
C TYR A 35 -18.82 -5.46 -16.64
N GLU A 36 -20.11 -5.74 -16.85
CA GLU A 36 -20.91 -5.34 -18.03
C GLU A 36 -20.70 -3.89 -18.51
N PRO A 37 -20.63 -2.87 -17.63
CA PRO A 37 -20.52 -1.47 -18.06
C PRO A 37 -19.23 -1.13 -18.83
N LEU A 38 -18.20 -1.96 -18.76
CA LEU A 38 -16.89 -1.70 -19.36
C LEU A 38 -16.58 -2.56 -20.60
N ARG A 39 -17.49 -3.46 -21.03
CA ARG A 39 -17.25 -4.32 -22.22
C ARG A 39 -17.07 -3.50 -23.49
N GLY A 40 -16.05 -3.87 -24.27
CA GLY A 40 -15.70 -3.23 -25.54
C GLY A 40 -14.87 -1.95 -25.41
N VAL A 41 -14.54 -1.51 -24.18
CA VAL A 41 -13.69 -0.34 -23.95
C VAL A 41 -12.21 -0.75 -24.01
N GLU A 42 -11.39 -0.01 -24.74
CA GLU A 42 -9.92 -0.16 -24.72
C GLU A 42 -9.38 0.35 -23.38
N MET A 43 -8.67 -0.51 -22.66
CA MET A 43 -8.07 -0.20 -21.37
C MET A 43 -6.76 -0.96 -21.18
N SER A 44 -6.06 -0.72 -20.07
CA SER A 44 -4.86 -1.50 -19.76
C SER A 44 -5.20 -2.88 -19.22
N ALA A 45 -4.40 -3.89 -19.54
CA ALA A 45 -4.53 -5.23 -18.97
C ALA A 45 -4.39 -5.21 -17.44
N ALA A 46 -3.62 -4.24 -16.92
CA ALA A 46 -3.51 -3.97 -15.50
C ALA A 46 -4.85 -3.58 -14.86
N TYR A 47 -5.62 -2.72 -15.54
CA TYR A 47 -6.95 -2.34 -15.07
C TYR A 47 -7.94 -3.50 -15.17
N ILE A 48 -7.85 -4.34 -16.20
CA ILE A 48 -8.61 -5.60 -16.28
C ILE A 48 -8.29 -6.51 -15.08
N ALA A 49 -7.00 -6.72 -14.81
CA ALA A 49 -6.54 -7.55 -13.70
C ALA A 49 -7.03 -7.05 -12.34
N GLU A 50 -7.11 -5.72 -12.17
CA GLU A 50 -7.70 -5.12 -10.97
C GLU A 50 -9.19 -5.45 -10.83
N LEU A 51 -9.99 -5.26 -11.90
CA LEU A 51 -11.42 -5.56 -11.91
C LEU A 51 -11.69 -7.04 -11.63
N THR A 52 -10.95 -7.93 -12.29
CA THR A 52 -11.00 -9.38 -12.05
C THR A 52 -10.67 -9.70 -10.60
N THR A 53 -9.63 -9.08 -10.02
CA THR A 53 -9.31 -9.28 -8.60
C THR A 53 -10.42 -8.78 -7.69
N ARG A 54 -11.08 -7.65 -8.00
CA ARG A 54 -12.16 -7.10 -7.17
C ARG A 54 -13.41 -7.98 -7.20
N PHE A 55 -13.83 -8.42 -8.37
CA PHE A 55 -15.16 -9.00 -8.58
C PHE A 55 -15.16 -10.53 -8.72
N GLU A 56 -14.07 -11.14 -9.17
CA GLU A 56 -14.02 -12.57 -9.50
C GLU A 56 -13.21 -13.38 -8.48
N VAL A 57 -12.20 -12.77 -7.84
CA VAL A 57 -11.41 -13.43 -6.79
C VAL A 57 -12.13 -13.35 -5.45
N ARG A 58 -12.37 -14.51 -4.82
CA ARG A 58 -13.00 -14.58 -3.49
C ARG A 58 -12.20 -13.77 -2.46
N GLY A 59 -12.83 -12.74 -1.90
CA GLY A 59 -12.21 -11.83 -0.94
C GLY A 59 -11.21 -10.84 -1.54
N GLY A 60 -11.06 -10.78 -2.88
CA GLY A 60 -10.09 -9.90 -3.52
C GLY A 60 -10.36 -8.41 -3.26
N LEU A 61 -11.64 -7.98 -3.29
CA LEU A 61 -12.03 -6.63 -2.86
C LEU A 61 -11.60 -6.33 -1.43
N LEU A 62 -11.84 -7.25 -0.49
CA LEU A 62 -11.46 -7.09 0.91
C LEU A 62 -9.94 -6.97 1.07
N ILE A 63 -9.15 -7.78 0.36
CA ILE A 63 -7.69 -7.73 0.42
C ILE A 63 -7.15 -6.41 -0.14
N GLN A 64 -7.74 -5.88 -1.22
CA GLN A 64 -7.38 -4.56 -1.76
C GLN A 64 -7.66 -3.44 -0.75
N GLN A 65 -8.84 -3.45 -0.13
CA GLN A 65 -9.20 -2.49 0.91
C GLN A 65 -8.25 -2.59 2.10
N LEU A 66 -7.97 -3.80 2.58
CA LEU A 66 -7.00 -4.04 3.66
C LEU A 66 -5.62 -3.49 3.31
N HIS A 67 -5.15 -3.69 2.08
CA HIS A 67 -3.85 -3.17 1.61
C HIS A 67 -3.81 -1.63 1.65
N GLN A 68 -4.83 -0.98 1.11
CA GLN A 68 -4.91 0.48 1.04
C GLN A 68 -5.06 1.10 2.44
N TRP A 69 -6.00 0.62 3.26
CA TRP A 69 -6.23 1.13 4.61
C TRP A 69 -5.03 0.90 5.53
N SER A 70 -4.37 -0.26 5.44
CA SER A 70 -3.15 -0.53 6.21
C SER A 70 -2.00 0.38 5.79
N SER A 71 -1.90 0.71 4.50
CA SER A 71 -0.90 1.65 3.97
C SER A 71 -1.14 3.08 4.48
N LEU A 72 -2.40 3.53 4.56
CA LEU A 72 -2.77 4.82 5.13
C LEU A 72 -2.43 4.91 6.62
N VAL A 73 -2.81 3.89 7.40
CA VAL A 73 -2.51 3.84 8.85
C VAL A 73 -1.00 3.77 9.10
N PHE A 74 -0.26 3.02 8.29
CA PHE A 74 1.20 2.98 8.33
C PHE A 74 1.81 4.37 8.12
N LEU A 75 1.38 5.08 7.07
CA LEU A 75 1.90 6.41 6.75
C LEU A 75 1.56 7.44 7.84
N ALA A 76 0.32 7.46 8.30
CA ALA A 76 -0.10 8.30 9.42
C ALA A 76 0.73 8.01 10.69
N GLY A 77 1.00 6.73 10.97
CA GLY A 77 1.85 6.32 12.07
C GLY A 77 3.30 6.82 11.96
N ILE A 78 3.88 6.85 10.76
CA ILE A 78 5.22 7.42 10.54
C ILE A 78 5.22 8.92 10.84
N VAL A 79 4.21 9.65 10.36
CA VAL A 79 4.08 11.09 10.60
C VAL A 79 3.94 11.36 12.10
N LEU A 80 3.01 10.68 12.78
CA LEU A 80 2.80 10.82 14.22
C LEU A 80 4.05 10.47 15.04
N ARG A 81 4.87 9.52 14.56
CA ARG A 81 6.18 9.21 15.15
C ARG A 81 7.19 10.34 14.97
N ALA A 82 7.10 11.13 13.89
CA ALA A 82 8.03 12.20 13.57
C ALA A 82 7.73 13.53 14.29
N VAL A 83 6.50 13.74 14.76
CA VAL A 83 6.06 14.96 15.47
C VAL A 83 6.84 15.26 16.77
N PRO A 84 7.26 14.28 17.61
CA PRO A 84 8.05 14.53 18.81
C PRO A 84 9.52 14.89 18.50
N THR A 85 9.90 16.12 18.82
CA THR A 85 11.11 16.85 18.37
C THR A 85 12.45 16.49 19.04
N ARG A 86 12.66 15.29 19.59
CA ARG A 86 13.77 15.06 20.55
C ARG A 86 15.00 14.24 20.13
N ALA A 87 15.22 13.95 18.86
CA ALA A 87 16.53 13.45 18.44
C ALA A 87 16.86 13.77 16.98
N PHE A 88 17.69 14.79 16.75
CA PHE A 88 18.28 15.11 15.44
C PHE A 88 18.89 13.87 14.75
N ARG A 89 19.48 12.96 15.53
CA ARG A 89 20.06 11.68 15.08
C ARG A 89 19.07 10.66 14.51
N GLN A 90 17.76 10.83 14.75
CA GLN A 90 16.71 9.93 14.27
C GLN A 90 15.83 10.57 13.18
N LEU A 91 16.08 11.84 12.83
CA LEU A 91 15.32 12.56 11.81
C LEU A 91 15.60 11.99 10.42
N LEU A 92 16.88 11.84 10.04
CA LEU A 92 17.21 11.40 8.68
C LEU A 92 16.66 9.99 8.36
N PRO A 93 16.85 8.95 9.20
CA PRO A 93 16.23 7.63 8.96
C PRO A 93 14.70 7.67 8.95
N GLY A 94 14.09 8.53 9.79
CA GLY A 94 12.65 8.74 9.81
C GLY A 94 12.11 9.42 8.54
N LEU A 95 12.83 10.41 8.01
CA LEU A 95 12.50 11.10 6.76
C LEU A 95 12.67 10.18 5.55
N VAL A 96 13.70 9.34 5.53
CA VAL A 96 13.86 8.32 4.47
C VAL A 96 12.72 7.32 4.51
N LEU A 97 12.33 6.86 5.69
CA LEU A 97 11.16 5.97 5.85
C LEU A 97 9.86 6.65 5.39
N LEU A 98 9.65 7.91 5.76
CA LEU A 98 8.49 8.68 5.32
C LEU A 98 8.49 8.87 3.79
N GLY A 99 9.61 9.32 3.23
CA GLY A 99 9.74 9.58 1.79
C GLY A 99 9.53 8.32 0.95
N THR A 100 10.19 7.22 1.30
CA THR A 100 10.00 5.93 0.59
C THR A 100 8.57 5.40 0.77
N GLY A 101 7.97 5.56 1.97
CA GLY A 101 6.58 5.18 2.21
C GLY A 101 5.57 5.97 1.37
N VAL A 102 5.75 7.29 1.25
CA VAL A 102 4.92 8.15 0.37
C VAL A 102 5.08 7.74 -1.09
N LEU A 103 6.32 7.55 -1.57
CA LEU A 103 6.58 7.15 -2.95
C LEU A 103 5.96 5.79 -3.29
N THR A 104 6.02 4.83 -2.35
CA THR A 104 5.36 3.53 -2.49
C THR A 104 3.84 3.71 -2.63
N MET A 105 3.23 4.56 -1.80
CA MET A 105 1.78 4.83 -1.86
C MET A 105 1.37 5.49 -3.18
N VAL A 106 2.12 6.51 -3.64
CA VAL A 106 1.85 7.23 -4.89
C VAL A 106 1.94 6.28 -6.10
N THR A 107 2.98 5.45 -6.15
CA THR A 107 3.14 4.47 -7.24
C THR A 107 2.06 3.39 -7.21
N GLY A 108 1.62 2.94 -6.03
CA GLY A 108 0.49 2.01 -5.89
C GLY A 108 -0.84 2.61 -6.36
N HIS A 109 -1.08 3.89 -6.05
CA HIS A 109 -2.26 4.62 -6.55
C HIS A 109 -2.24 4.82 -8.07
N ALA A 110 -1.06 5.05 -8.65
CA ALA A 110 -0.91 5.13 -10.10
C ALA A 110 -1.30 3.80 -10.80
N LEU A 111 -0.97 2.66 -10.18
CA LEU A 111 -1.28 1.33 -10.70
C LEU A 111 -2.77 0.94 -10.59
N THR A 112 -3.51 1.49 -9.62
CA THR A 112 -4.90 1.09 -9.26
C THR A 112 -5.99 2.08 -9.69
N GLY A 113 -5.65 3.14 -10.42
CA GLY A 113 -6.66 4.12 -10.83
C GLY A 113 -6.18 5.25 -11.73
N GLY A 114 -4.92 5.67 -11.59
CA GLY A 114 -4.37 6.75 -12.43
C GLY A 114 -4.22 6.39 -13.91
N LEU A 115 -4.08 5.09 -14.22
CA LEU A 115 -3.83 4.58 -15.58
C LEU A 115 -5.07 3.94 -16.22
N ALA A 116 -6.24 4.04 -15.58
CA ALA A 116 -7.50 3.42 -16.01
C ALA A 116 -8.03 3.97 -17.35
N VAL A 117 -7.50 5.11 -17.83
CA VAL A 117 -7.94 5.78 -19.08
C VAL A 117 -6.74 6.24 -19.92
N GLY A 118 -5.63 5.49 -19.93
CA GLY A 118 -4.48 5.81 -20.81
C GLY A 118 -3.75 7.13 -20.48
N GLU A 119 -4.14 7.83 -19.43
CA GLU A 119 -3.43 8.98 -18.89
C GLU A 119 -2.17 8.47 -18.19
N ASN A 120 -1.09 8.34 -18.96
CA ASN A 120 0.24 8.14 -18.42
C ASN A 120 0.96 9.50 -18.36
N PRO A 121 0.68 10.36 -17.36
CA PRO A 121 1.23 11.72 -17.31
C PRO A 121 2.76 11.73 -17.25
N ALA A 122 3.38 10.62 -16.84
CA ALA A 122 4.83 10.46 -16.77
C ALA A 122 5.43 9.75 -18.00
N GLY A 123 4.61 9.20 -18.91
CA GLY A 123 5.06 8.38 -20.03
C GLY A 123 5.78 7.08 -19.64
N VAL A 124 5.65 6.64 -18.39
CA VAL A 124 6.34 5.45 -17.86
C VAL A 124 5.48 4.20 -18.09
N PRO A 125 5.93 3.17 -18.81
CA PRO A 125 5.10 1.99 -19.07
C PRO A 125 4.68 1.27 -17.77
N ILE A 126 3.48 0.68 -17.74
CA ILE A 126 2.94 0.01 -16.55
C ILE A 126 3.91 -1.05 -15.97
N PRO A 127 4.59 -1.90 -16.76
CA PRO A 127 5.59 -2.84 -16.23
C PRO A 127 6.70 -2.16 -15.41
N TRP A 128 7.14 -0.98 -15.83
CA TRP A 128 8.18 -0.23 -15.14
C TRP A 128 7.65 0.38 -13.84
N LEU A 129 6.46 0.99 -13.87
CA LEU A 129 5.82 1.50 -12.66
C LEU A 129 5.57 0.39 -11.63
N TYR A 130 5.17 -0.79 -12.10
CA TYR A 130 5.01 -1.97 -11.27
C TYR A 130 6.33 -2.41 -10.63
N GLY A 131 7.41 -2.52 -11.42
CA GLY A 131 8.74 -2.82 -10.91
C GLY A 131 9.24 -1.79 -9.89
N ILE A 132 9.03 -0.49 -10.16
CA ILE A 132 9.38 0.61 -9.25
C ILE A 132 8.59 0.50 -7.94
N HIS A 133 7.28 0.21 -8.00
CA HIS A 133 6.45 0.05 -6.80
C HIS A 133 6.96 -1.09 -5.91
N LEU A 134 7.32 -2.24 -6.49
CA LEU A 134 7.86 -3.37 -5.75
C LEU A 134 9.22 -3.04 -5.12
N LEU A 135 10.12 -2.40 -5.88
CA LEU A 135 11.43 -1.98 -5.37
C LEU A 135 11.27 -0.96 -4.23
N LEU A 136 10.38 0.02 -4.39
CA LEU A 136 10.08 1.00 -3.34
C LEU A 136 9.52 0.32 -2.09
N GLY A 137 8.59 -0.63 -2.24
CA GLY A 137 8.09 -1.42 -1.12
C GLY A 137 9.20 -2.15 -0.36
N LEU A 138 10.15 -2.78 -1.07
CA LEU A 138 11.33 -3.40 -0.44
C LEU A 138 12.24 -2.37 0.25
N THR A 139 12.44 -1.20 -0.35
CA THR A 139 13.24 -0.13 0.26
C THR A 139 12.58 0.42 1.53
N THR A 140 11.26 0.59 1.53
CA THR A 140 10.49 0.97 2.72
C THR A 140 10.57 -0.09 3.81
N ALA A 141 10.53 -1.38 3.44
CA ALA A 141 10.75 -2.49 4.36
C ALA A 141 12.13 -2.40 5.04
N ALA A 142 13.18 -2.18 4.25
CA ALA A 142 14.55 -2.05 4.74
C ALA A 142 14.71 -0.82 5.65
N ALA A 143 14.18 0.34 5.23
CA ALA A 143 14.17 1.57 6.02
C ALA A 143 13.44 1.36 7.36
N LEU A 144 12.29 0.69 7.35
CA LEU A 144 11.53 0.37 8.55
C LEU A 144 12.33 -0.51 9.51
N VAL A 145 13.01 -1.55 9.00
CA VAL A 145 13.86 -2.43 9.83
C VAL A 145 15.02 -1.67 10.45
N ILE A 146 15.69 -0.80 9.69
CA ILE A 146 16.78 0.06 10.19
C ILE A 146 16.27 0.95 11.32
N VAL A 147 15.17 1.66 11.07
CA VAL A 147 14.52 2.57 12.02
C VAL A 147 14.03 1.83 13.27
N TRP A 148 13.51 0.62 13.12
CA TRP A 148 13.08 -0.24 14.22
C TRP A 148 14.27 -0.72 15.07
N ARG A 149 15.38 -1.15 14.45
CA ARG A 149 16.61 -1.57 15.15
C ARG A 149 17.20 -0.43 15.98
N GLN A 150 17.20 0.79 15.45
CA GLN A 150 17.71 1.98 16.15
C GLN A 150 16.85 2.38 17.37
N THR A 151 15.59 1.94 17.44
CA THR A 151 14.63 2.34 18.49
C THR A 151 14.37 1.28 19.56
N ARG A 152 15.09 0.14 19.55
CA ARG A 152 14.88 -0.99 20.47
C ARG A 152 15.20 -0.73 21.95
N THR A 153 15.76 0.41 22.34
CA THR A 153 16.29 0.61 23.72
C THR A 153 15.42 1.45 24.65
N ARG A 154 14.26 1.98 24.23
CA ARG A 154 13.39 2.74 25.14
C ARG A 154 11.92 2.49 24.78
N TRP A 155 11.09 2.16 25.77
CA TRP A 155 9.61 2.26 25.83
C TRP A 155 8.82 0.95 26.02
N PRO A 156 7.75 0.98 26.86
CA PRO A 156 7.06 -0.18 27.37
C PRO A 156 5.97 -0.68 26.41
N LYS A 157 5.83 -2.00 26.37
CA LYS A 157 4.80 -2.73 25.63
C LYS A 157 3.44 -2.53 26.30
N ARG A 158 2.53 -1.75 25.72
CA ARG A 158 1.13 -1.69 26.15
C ARG A 158 0.22 -2.22 25.04
N GLY A 159 -0.22 -3.47 25.17
CA GLY A 159 -1.06 -4.19 24.21
C GLY A 159 -2.41 -3.50 23.89
N TYR A 160 -2.90 -2.65 24.79
CA TYR A 160 -4.12 -1.86 24.57
C TYR A 160 -4.04 -0.96 23.32
N PHE A 161 -2.87 -0.38 23.04
CA PHE A 161 -2.70 0.49 21.87
C PHE A 161 -2.72 -0.30 20.54
N ILE A 162 -2.22 -1.55 20.58
CA ILE A 162 -2.27 -2.48 19.44
C ILE A 162 -3.72 -2.82 19.11
N MET A 163 -4.56 -3.05 20.13
CA MET A 163 -5.99 -3.32 19.93
C MET A 163 -6.73 -2.11 19.34
N VAL A 164 -6.38 -0.89 19.71
CA VAL A 164 -6.99 0.33 19.12
C VAL A 164 -6.64 0.46 17.65
N CYS A 165 -5.37 0.24 17.25
CA CYS A 165 -4.98 0.36 15.85
C CYS A 165 -5.52 -0.78 14.98
N LEU A 166 -5.51 -2.02 15.48
CA LEU A 166 -6.19 -3.14 14.83
C LEU A 166 -7.69 -2.88 14.71
N GLY A 167 -8.31 -2.32 15.76
CA GLY A 167 -9.71 -1.90 15.76
C GLY A 167 -9.99 -0.79 14.76
N LEU A 168 -9.10 0.19 14.59
CA LEU A 168 -9.21 1.26 13.60
C LEU A 168 -9.04 0.73 12.17
N THR A 169 -8.09 -0.17 11.91
CA THR A 169 -7.97 -0.82 10.60
C THR A 169 -9.19 -1.69 10.31
N LEU A 170 -9.70 -2.43 11.30
CA LEU A 170 -10.91 -3.23 11.13
C LEU A 170 -12.13 -2.34 10.87
N ALA A 171 -12.28 -1.25 11.62
CA ALA A 171 -13.38 -0.31 11.45
C ALA A 171 -13.32 0.37 10.08
N ALA A 172 -12.16 0.87 9.66
CA ALA A 172 -12.00 1.50 8.35
C ALA A 172 -12.27 0.54 7.18
N VAL A 173 -11.97 -0.75 7.36
CA VAL A 173 -12.25 -1.81 6.38
C VAL A 173 -13.73 -2.18 6.31
N VAL A 174 -14.47 -2.08 7.41
CA VAL A 174 -15.89 -2.48 7.48
C VAL A 174 -16.85 -1.34 7.10
N VAL A 175 -16.47 -0.07 7.34
CA VAL A 175 -17.29 1.12 7.03
C VAL A 175 -17.85 1.17 5.59
N PRO A 176 -17.14 0.73 4.53
CA PRO A 176 -17.69 0.70 3.16
C PRO A 176 -18.76 -0.38 2.91
N PHE A 177 -18.98 -1.28 3.87
CA PHE A 177 -19.89 -2.43 3.75
C PHE A 177 -21.11 -2.35 4.69
N ILE A 178 -21.28 -1.24 5.42
CA ILE A 178 -22.44 -0.92 6.27
C ILE A 178 -23.21 0.22 5.61
#